data_AF-A0A0B9AIJ0-F1
#
_entry.id   AF-A0A0B9AIJ0-F1
#
_cell.length_a   1.000
_cell.length_b   1.000
_cell.length_c   1.000
_cell.angle_alpha   90.00
_cell.angle_beta   90.00
_cell.angle_gamma   90.00
#
_symmetry.space_group_name_H-M   'P 1'
#
loop_
_entity.id
_entity.type
_entity.pdbx_description
1 polymer ?
#
loop_
_entity_poly.entity_id
_entity_poly.type
_entity_poly.pdbx_seq_one_letter_code
_entity_poly.pdbx_strand_id
1 'polypeptide(L)'
;MRGRVLYGVAFIAAVAVGHMATILAAPQVIMHIAMRRLSGDGESVNVFRFADRTTAASRQIVRPSPDLAYASCVYDLSAGPILVDVPPSPNKGYVSVSVFAANTDNVAVMDSLRSPDGIRFILQKEGGLVHPVELPVIYTPTERGIILDRRLAPTQKEFDLADKARRDDRCAPVG
;
A
#
# COMPACT_ATOMS: atom_id res chain seq x y z
N MET A 1 41.44 34.64 7.30
CA MET A 1 40.16 34.52 8.03
C MET A 1 38.95 34.37 7.10
N ARG A 2 38.75 35.24 6.11
CA ARG A 2 37.60 35.24 5.19
C ARG A 2 37.33 33.91 4.46
N GLY A 3 38.38 33.23 3.97
CA GLY A 3 38.24 31.91 3.33
C GLY A 3 37.76 30.81 4.27
N ARG A 4 38.23 30.79 5.53
CA ARG A 4 37.78 29.81 6.54
C ARG A 4 36.31 29.98 6.90
N VAL A 5 35.85 31.24 6.99
CA VAL A 5 34.43 31.55 7.23
C VAL A 5 33.57 31.11 6.04
N LEU A 6 34.03 31.36 4.81
CA LEU A 6 33.32 30.92 3.60
C LEU A 6 33.17 29.39 3.54
N TYR A 7 34.24 28.64 3.82
CA TYR A 7 34.17 27.18 3.88
C TYR A 7 33.25 26.67 4.99
N GLY A 8 33.26 27.32 6.16
CA GLY A 8 32.35 26.97 7.25
C GLY A 8 30.87 27.18 6.89
N VAL A 9 30.54 28.31 6.26
CA VAL A 9 29.18 28.60 5.78
C VAL A 9 28.75 27.60 4.71
N ALA A 10 29.62 27.31 3.73
CA ALA A 10 29.34 26.35 2.68
C ALA A 10 29.07 24.94 3.24
N PHE A 11 29.85 24.51 4.24
CA PHE A 11 29.63 23.23 4.92
C PHE A 11 28.28 23.17 5.63
N ILE A 12 27.93 24.19 6.42
CA ILE A 12 26.64 24.26 7.12
C ILE A 12 25.48 24.24 6.10
N ALA A 13 25.60 25.02 5.02
CA ALA A 13 24.59 25.04 3.97
C ALA A 13 24.42 23.67 3.31
N ALA A 14 25.52 22.98 2.98
CA ALA A 14 25.48 21.64 2.40
C ALA A 14 24.83 20.61 3.34
N VAL A 15 25.13 20.67 4.64
CA VAL A 15 24.50 19.81 5.65
C VAL A 15 23.00 20.09 5.76
N ALA A 16 22.61 21.36 5.83
CA ALA A 16 21.20 21.75 5.93
C ALA A 16 20.40 21.31 4.68
N VAL A 17 20.94 21.56 3.49
CA VAL A 17 20.32 21.14 2.22
C VAL A 17 20.25 19.62 2.13
N GLY A 18 21.35 18.91 2.43
CA GLY A 18 21.38 17.45 2.39
C GLY A 18 20.40 16.81 3.38
N HIS A 19 20.30 17.35 4.58
CA HIS A 19 19.34 16.90 5.59
C HIS A 19 17.90 17.11 5.13
N MET A 20 17.56 18.31 4.66
CA MET A 20 16.21 18.63 4.18
C MET A 20 15.83 17.77 2.97
N ALA A 21 16.75 17.64 2.00
CA ALA A 21 16.55 16.79 0.83
C ALA A 21 16.30 15.32 1.24
N THR A 22 17.04 14.81 2.23
CA THR A 22 16.86 13.44 2.73
C THR A 22 15.48 13.27 3.37
N ILE A 23 15.06 14.18 4.23
CA ILE A 23 13.73 14.12 4.88
C ILE A 23 12.61 14.15 3.84
N LEU A 24 12.71 15.02 2.84
CA LEU A 24 11.68 15.19 1.83
C LEU A 24 11.63 14.03 0.82
N ALA A 25 12.79 13.47 0.44
CA ALA A 25 12.86 12.45 -0.59
C ALA A 25 12.74 11.01 -0.05
N ALA A 26 13.18 10.75 1.19
CA ALA A 26 13.24 9.38 1.72
C ALA A 26 11.91 8.62 1.66
N PRO A 27 10.74 9.20 2.03
CA PRO A 27 9.47 8.47 1.95
C PRO A 27 9.15 7.99 0.54
N GLN A 28 9.33 8.85 -0.46
CA GLN A 28 9.06 8.54 -1.87
C GLN A 28 10.02 7.46 -2.40
N VAL A 29 11.31 7.55 -2.06
CA VAL A 29 12.31 6.55 -2.44
C VAL A 29 12.00 5.19 -1.83
N ILE A 30 11.68 5.15 -0.54
CA ILE A 30 11.32 3.91 0.17
C ILE A 30 10.05 3.30 -0.43
N MET A 31 9.03 4.12 -0.67
CA MET A 31 7.76 3.67 -1.25
C MET A 31 7.96 3.14 -2.68
N HIS A 32 8.81 3.78 -3.49
CA HIS A 32 9.16 3.28 -4.81
C HIS A 32 9.86 1.91 -4.76
N ILE A 33 10.80 1.72 -3.83
CA ILE A 33 11.46 0.42 -3.61
C ILE A 33 10.44 -0.63 -3.15
N ALA A 34 9.53 -0.27 -2.24
CA ALA A 34 8.48 -1.17 -1.74
C ALA A 34 7.54 -1.61 -2.88
N MET A 35 7.07 -0.66 -3.70
CA MET A 35 6.24 -0.96 -4.87
C MET A 35 6.96 -1.90 -5.84
N ARG A 36 8.22 -1.64 -6.18
CA ARG A 36 9.00 -2.53 -7.06
C ARG A 36 9.15 -3.94 -6.50
N ARG A 37 9.46 -4.08 -5.21
CA ARG A 37 9.61 -5.40 -4.58
C ARG A 37 8.28 -6.16 -4.55
N LEU A 38 7.20 -5.46 -4.19
CA LEU A 38 5.88 -6.06 -4.10
C LEU A 38 5.34 -6.45 -5.48
N SER A 39 5.56 -5.64 -6.51
CA SER A 39 5.11 -5.93 -7.87
C SER A 39 6.01 -6.91 -8.65
N GLY A 40 7.13 -7.39 -8.07
CA GLY A 40 8.09 -8.20 -8.80
C GLY A 40 8.72 -7.43 -9.96
N ASP A 41 9.24 -6.23 -9.69
CA ASP A 41 9.78 -5.28 -10.68
C ASP A 41 8.79 -4.88 -11.78
N GLY A 42 7.49 -4.91 -11.47
CA GLY A 42 6.42 -4.46 -12.36
C GLY A 42 5.67 -5.59 -13.09
N GLU A 43 6.07 -6.84 -12.90
CA GLU A 43 5.37 -8.01 -13.47
C GLU A 43 3.94 -8.16 -12.95
N SER A 44 3.68 -7.70 -11.73
CA SER A 44 2.39 -7.82 -11.04
C SER A 44 1.89 -6.45 -10.57
N VAL A 45 1.25 -5.71 -11.48
CA VAL A 45 0.58 -4.42 -11.22
C VAL A 45 -0.91 -4.59 -11.46
N ASN A 46 -1.74 -3.93 -10.63
CA ASN A 46 -3.19 -4.11 -10.64
C ASN A 46 -3.57 -5.59 -10.53
N VAL A 47 -2.91 -6.30 -9.61
CA VAL A 47 -3.26 -7.66 -9.18
C VAL A 47 -2.80 -7.85 -7.73
N PHE A 48 -3.59 -8.58 -6.93
CA PHE A 48 -3.20 -8.91 -5.57
C PHE A 48 -2.10 -9.97 -5.55
N ARG A 49 -1.14 -9.77 -4.66
CA ARG A 49 -0.12 -10.74 -4.29
C ARG A 49 -0.26 -11.12 -2.84
N PHE A 50 0.03 -12.39 -2.59
CA PHE A 50 -0.28 -13.07 -1.35
C PHE A 50 1.02 -13.44 -0.65
N ALA A 51 1.32 -12.79 0.47
CA ALA A 51 2.49 -13.14 1.27
C ALA A 51 2.27 -14.45 2.03
N ASP A 52 3.33 -15.22 2.25
CA ASP A 52 3.30 -16.37 3.16
C ASP A 52 3.09 -15.93 4.61
N ARG A 53 2.76 -16.88 5.49
CA ARG A 53 2.62 -16.61 6.92
C ARG A 53 3.92 -16.04 7.47
N THR A 54 3.81 -14.94 8.20
CA THR A 54 4.95 -14.31 8.85
C THR A 54 5.60 -15.26 9.85
N THR A 55 6.93 -15.36 9.80
CA THR A 55 7.74 -16.15 10.75
C THR A 55 8.91 -15.32 11.27
N ALA A 56 9.65 -15.87 12.24
CA ALA A 56 10.89 -15.28 12.72
C ALA A 56 11.98 -15.13 11.62
N ALA A 57 11.81 -15.78 10.46
CA ALA A 57 12.70 -15.66 9.30
C ALA A 57 12.23 -14.61 8.26
N SER A 58 11.03 -14.04 8.39
CA SER A 58 10.54 -13.02 7.45
C SER A 58 11.39 -11.74 7.49
N ARG A 59 11.93 -11.32 6.34
CA ARG A 59 12.81 -10.13 6.22
C ARG A 59 12.40 -9.13 5.13
N GLN A 60 11.44 -9.47 4.28
CA GLN A 60 11.06 -8.64 3.13
C GLN A 60 10.43 -7.31 3.56
N ILE A 61 9.57 -7.36 4.58
CA ILE A 61 8.98 -6.20 5.25
C ILE A 61 9.58 -6.12 6.66
N VAL A 62 9.82 -4.91 7.15
CA VAL A 62 10.39 -4.69 8.49
C VAL A 62 9.30 -4.88 9.54
N ARG A 63 9.55 -5.75 10.53
CA ARG A 63 8.65 -6.04 11.66
C ARG A 63 7.19 -6.36 11.24
N PRO A 64 6.99 -7.37 10.37
CA PRO A 64 5.65 -7.82 10.02
C PRO A 64 4.99 -8.48 11.24
N SER A 65 3.67 -8.34 11.37
CA SER A 65 2.93 -9.03 12.44
C SER A 65 2.83 -10.53 12.14
N PRO A 66 3.13 -11.42 13.10
CA PRO A 66 2.87 -12.86 12.97
C PRO A 66 1.38 -13.22 12.98
N ASP A 67 0.53 -12.28 13.42
CA ASP A 67 -0.90 -12.51 13.60
C ASP A 67 -1.75 -12.08 12.40
N LEU A 68 -1.11 -11.69 11.29
CA LEU A 68 -1.80 -11.19 10.11
C LEU A 68 -1.46 -11.98 8.85
N ALA A 69 -2.48 -12.32 8.06
CA ALA A 69 -2.32 -12.71 6.68
C ALA A 69 -2.35 -11.45 5.80
N TYR A 70 -1.26 -11.19 5.09
CA TYR A 70 -1.09 -9.99 4.27
C TYR A 70 -1.32 -10.28 2.79
N ALA A 71 -2.16 -9.49 2.13
CA ALA A 71 -2.17 -9.38 0.68
C ALA A 71 -1.90 -7.94 0.26
N SER A 72 -1.26 -7.74 -0.88
CA SER A 72 -0.94 -6.41 -1.38
C SER A 72 -1.17 -6.30 -2.87
N CYS A 73 -1.69 -5.16 -3.31
CA CYS A 73 -1.79 -4.82 -4.71
C CYS A 73 -1.04 -3.51 -4.96
N VAL A 74 -0.03 -3.56 -5.83
CA VAL A 74 0.59 -2.34 -6.36
C VAL A 74 -0.31 -1.84 -7.48
N TYR A 75 -0.93 -0.68 -7.29
CA TYR A 75 -1.85 -0.12 -8.27
C TYR A 75 -1.15 0.85 -9.22
N ASP A 76 -1.68 0.93 -10.45
CA ASP A 76 -1.33 1.93 -11.45
C ASP A 76 -2.61 2.41 -12.14
N LEU A 77 -2.89 3.70 -11.97
CA LEU A 77 -4.08 4.39 -12.47
C LEU A 77 -3.82 5.17 -13.76
N SER A 78 -2.64 5.03 -14.38
CA SER A 78 -2.29 5.76 -15.61
C SER A 78 -3.23 5.45 -16.79
N ALA A 79 -3.80 4.24 -16.81
CA ALA A 79 -4.77 3.81 -17.81
C ALA A 79 -6.24 4.04 -17.39
N GLY A 80 -6.49 4.49 -16.17
CA GLY A 80 -7.84 4.68 -15.64
C GLY A 80 -8.05 4.12 -14.23
N PRO A 81 -9.28 4.22 -13.71
CA PRO A 81 -9.62 3.70 -12.39
C PRO A 81 -9.58 2.16 -12.33
N ILE A 82 -9.40 1.64 -11.12
CA ILE A 82 -9.44 0.19 -10.85
C ILE A 82 -10.58 -0.15 -9.90
N LEU A 83 -11.18 -1.32 -10.06
CA LEU A 83 -12.05 -1.93 -9.06
C LEU A 83 -11.19 -2.64 -8.03
N VAL A 84 -11.44 -2.37 -6.75
CA VAL A 84 -10.92 -3.14 -5.62
C VAL A 84 -12.08 -3.90 -4.98
N ASP A 85 -11.92 -5.21 -4.81
CA ASP A 85 -12.92 -6.11 -4.24
C ASP A 85 -12.22 -7.10 -3.30
N VAL A 86 -12.50 -7.01 -2.02
CA VAL A 86 -11.89 -7.82 -0.95
C VAL A 86 -13.02 -8.52 -0.19
N PRO A 87 -13.22 -9.83 -0.41
CA PRO A 87 -14.28 -10.59 0.25
C PRO A 87 -14.02 -10.70 1.76
N PRO A 88 -15.09 -10.88 2.56
CA PRO A 88 -14.97 -11.00 4.00
C PRO A 88 -14.15 -12.23 4.39
N SER A 89 -13.51 -12.18 5.56
CA SER A 89 -12.83 -13.37 6.09
C SER A 89 -13.84 -14.37 6.68
N PRO A 90 -13.54 -15.69 6.65
CA PRO A 90 -14.37 -16.70 7.27
C PRO A 90 -14.61 -16.41 8.75
N ASN A 91 -15.76 -16.86 9.27
CA ASN A 91 -16.14 -16.68 10.68
C ASN A 91 -16.18 -15.21 11.15
N LYS A 92 -16.39 -14.26 10.23
CA LYS A 92 -16.34 -12.82 10.52
C LYS A 92 -14.99 -12.36 11.10
N GLY A 93 -13.90 -13.00 10.67
CA GLY A 93 -12.55 -12.57 11.01
C GLY A 93 -12.29 -11.13 10.60
N TYR A 94 -11.50 -10.40 11.39
CA TYR A 94 -11.22 -8.99 11.13
C TYR A 94 -10.41 -8.80 9.84
N VAL A 95 -10.83 -7.85 9.00
CA VAL A 95 -10.16 -7.44 7.77
C VAL A 95 -9.98 -5.94 7.78
N SER A 96 -8.80 -5.45 7.39
CA SER A 96 -8.52 -4.03 7.17
C SER A 96 -7.81 -3.82 5.85
N VAL A 97 -8.43 -3.03 4.97
CA VAL A 97 -7.88 -2.61 3.68
C VAL A 97 -7.44 -1.16 3.78
N SER A 98 -6.16 -0.90 3.54
CA SER A 98 -5.59 0.45 3.55
C SER A 98 -5.02 0.81 2.18
N VAL A 99 -5.21 2.07 1.76
CA VAL A 99 -4.71 2.57 0.47
C VAL A 99 -3.61 3.60 0.76
N PHE A 100 -2.41 3.31 0.27
CA PHE A 100 -1.26 4.20 0.38
C PHE A 100 -0.92 4.79 -0.99
N ALA A 101 -0.72 6.09 -1.04
CA ALA A 101 -0.23 6.81 -2.21
C ALA A 101 1.31 6.68 -2.35
N ALA A 102 1.87 6.98 -3.52
CA ALA A 102 3.31 6.88 -3.79
C ALA A 102 4.15 7.84 -2.93
N ASN A 103 3.53 8.86 -2.34
CA ASN A 103 4.14 9.75 -1.35
C ASN A 103 4.08 9.21 0.10
N THR A 104 3.64 7.95 0.28
CA THR A 104 3.48 7.24 1.57
C THR A 104 2.23 7.61 2.38
N ASP A 105 1.42 8.56 1.94
CA ASP A 105 0.20 8.95 2.66
C ASP A 105 -0.83 7.83 2.62
N ASN A 106 -1.48 7.58 3.77
CA ASN A 106 -2.63 6.68 3.86
C ASN A 106 -3.90 7.45 3.53
N VAL A 107 -4.42 7.25 2.31
CA VAL A 107 -5.56 8.02 1.80
C VAL A 107 -6.90 7.43 2.19
N ALA A 108 -6.95 6.14 2.53
CA ALA A 108 -8.19 5.49 2.96
C ALA A 108 -7.94 4.23 3.79
N VAL A 109 -8.82 3.99 4.76
CA VAL A 109 -8.90 2.73 5.51
C VAL A 109 -10.35 2.27 5.58
N MET A 110 -10.59 1.02 5.21
CA MET A 110 -11.85 0.31 5.37
C MET A 110 -11.63 -0.95 6.18
N ASP A 111 -12.66 -1.40 6.88
CA ASP A 111 -12.60 -2.60 7.69
C ASP A 111 -13.92 -3.38 7.72
N SER A 112 -13.83 -4.62 8.17
CA SER A 112 -14.97 -5.53 8.27
C SER A 112 -15.97 -5.16 9.38
N LEU A 113 -15.68 -4.17 10.25
CA LEU A 113 -16.64 -3.72 11.27
C LEU A 113 -17.73 -2.86 10.62
N ARG A 114 -17.37 -2.08 9.60
CA ARG A 114 -18.30 -1.25 8.81
C ARG A 114 -18.74 -1.90 7.51
N SER A 115 -17.96 -2.88 7.03
CA SER A 115 -18.22 -3.59 5.77
C SER A 115 -18.19 -5.11 5.99
N PRO A 116 -19.16 -5.66 6.74
CA PRO A 116 -19.15 -7.07 7.15
C PRO A 116 -19.29 -8.06 5.98
N ASP A 117 -19.89 -7.62 4.87
CA ASP A 117 -20.14 -8.44 3.68
C ASP A 117 -19.01 -8.37 2.64
N GLY A 118 -17.93 -7.63 2.94
CA GLY A 118 -16.80 -7.41 2.03
C GLY A 118 -16.56 -5.93 1.75
N ILE A 119 -15.35 -5.60 1.30
CA ILE A 119 -14.90 -4.24 1.02
C ILE A 119 -14.75 -4.09 -0.48
N ARG A 120 -15.57 -3.23 -1.08
CA ARG A 120 -15.57 -2.99 -2.53
C ARG A 120 -15.66 -1.51 -2.85
N PHE A 121 -14.74 -1.03 -3.70
CA PHE A 121 -14.68 0.39 -4.08
C PHE A 121 -13.96 0.57 -5.42
N ILE A 122 -14.17 1.72 -6.05
CA ILE A 122 -13.37 2.16 -7.19
C ILE A 122 -12.22 3.03 -6.65
N LEU A 123 -10.99 2.72 -7.04
CA LEU A 123 -9.84 3.58 -6.78
C LEU A 123 -9.55 4.43 -8.03
N GLN A 124 -9.44 5.74 -7.84
CA GLN A 124 -9.23 6.68 -8.92
C GLN A 124 -8.25 7.80 -8.52
N LYS A 125 -7.54 8.37 -9.51
CA LYS A 125 -6.72 9.55 -9.27
C LYS A 125 -7.59 10.80 -9.10
N GLU A 126 -7.21 11.66 -8.18
CA GLU A 126 -7.82 12.99 -8.02
C GLU A 126 -7.86 13.75 -9.36
N GLY A 127 -8.97 14.45 -9.61
CA GLY A 127 -9.20 15.18 -10.87
C GLY A 127 -9.63 14.30 -12.05
N GLY A 128 -9.81 12.99 -11.85
CA GLY A 128 -10.40 12.09 -12.85
C GLY A 128 -11.91 12.31 -13.07
N LEU A 129 -12.43 11.83 -14.21
CA LEU A 129 -13.87 11.84 -14.49
C LEU A 129 -14.61 10.92 -13.52
N VAL A 130 -15.73 11.38 -12.97
CA VAL A 130 -16.56 10.59 -12.03
C VAL A 130 -16.96 9.27 -12.67
N HIS A 131 -16.57 8.16 -12.03
CA HIS A 131 -16.95 6.84 -12.50
C HIS A 131 -18.47 6.61 -12.28
N PRO A 132 -19.24 6.18 -13.30
CA PRO A 132 -20.71 6.12 -13.24
C PRO A 132 -21.25 4.91 -12.46
N VAL A 133 -20.43 4.22 -11.66
CA VAL A 133 -20.83 2.98 -10.96
C VAL A 133 -21.33 3.31 -9.56
N GLU A 134 -22.36 2.60 -9.09
CA GLU A 134 -22.89 2.64 -7.72
C GLU A 134 -21.93 1.99 -6.69
N LEU A 135 -20.65 2.33 -6.73
CA LEU A 135 -19.65 1.92 -5.75
C LEU A 135 -19.02 3.17 -5.12
N PRO A 136 -18.62 3.11 -3.83
CA PRO A 136 -17.81 4.15 -3.24
C PRO A 136 -16.55 4.39 -4.08
N VAL A 137 -16.24 5.66 -4.35
CA VAL A 137 -15.02 6.07 -5.05
C VAL A 137 -14.03 6.61 -4.04
N ILE A 138 -12.81 6.09 -4.08
CA ILE A 138 -11.68 6.56 -3.28
C ILE A 138 -10.71 7.26 -4.21
N TYR A 139 -10.32 8.47 -3.82
CA TYR A 139 -9.37 9.27 -4.57
C TYR A 139 -7.97 9.17 -3.97
N THR A 140 -6.96 9.13 -4.84
CA THR A 140 -5.54 9.18 -4.47
C THR A 140 -4.85 10.35 -5.19
N PRO A 141 -3.95 11.09 -4.52
CA PRO A 141 -3.21 12.20 -5.12
C PRO A 141 -2.15 11.70 -6.13
N THR A 142 -1.82 10.41 -6.14
CA THR A 142 -0.80 9.83 -7.01
C THR A 142 -1.36 8.71 -7.89
N GLU A 143 -0.78 8.52 -9.08
CA GLU A 143 -1.19 7.47 -10.03
C GLU A 143 -0.87 6.06 -9.53
N ARG A 144 0.13 5.94 -8.68
CA ARG A 144 0.64 4.67 -8.17
C ARG A 144 0.64 4.65 -6.66
N GLY A 145 0.64 3.44 -6.12
CA GLY A 145 0.72 3.22 -4.68
C GLY A 145 0.46 1.76 -4.34
N ILE A 146 0.10 1.52 -3.09
CA ILE A 146 -0.12 0.16 -2.57
C ILE A 146 -1.48 0.10 -1.87
N ILE A 147 -2.29 -0.88 -2.24
CA ILE A 147 -3.41 -1.35 -1.43
C ILE A 147 -2.89 -2.50 -0.58
N LEU A 148 -3.16 -2.45 0.73
CA LEU A 148 -2.74 -3.44 1.70
C LEU A 148 -3.97 -4.04 2.38
N ASP A 149 -4.20 -5.34 2.16
CA ASP A 149 -5.15 -6.16 2.92
C ASP A 149 -4.43 -6.83 4.09
N ARG A 150 -5.04 -6.71 5.28
CA ARG A 150 -4.59 -7.29 6.54
C ARG A 150 -5.75 -8.04 7.17
N ARG A 151 -5.63 -9.37 7.22
CA ARG A 151 -6.62 -10.25 7.84
C ARG A 151 -6.07 -10.83 9.14
N LEU A 152 -6.88 -10.82 10.20
CA LEU A 152 -6.51 -11.42 11.48
C LEU A 152 -6.37 -12.94 11.34
N ALA A 153 -5.17 -13.44 11.63
CA ALA A 153 -4.81 -14.86 11.55
C ALA A 153 -3.69 -15.25 12.57
N PRO A 154 -3.96 -15.24 13.88
CA PRO A 154 -2.97 -15.56 14.93
C PRO A 154 -2.40 -16.98 14.82
N THR A 155 -3.21 -17.96 14.47
CA THR A 155 -2.81 -19.37 14.37
C THR A 155 -2.60 -19.83 12.92
N GLN A 156 -1.92 -20.97 12.72
CA GLN A 156 -1.78 -21.56 11.38
C GLN A 156 -3.14 -21.89 10.75
N LYS A 157 -4.07 -22.45 11.54
CA LYS A 157 -5.42 -22.77 11.08
C LYS A 157 -6.18 -21.53 10.60
N GLU A 158 -6.08 -20.43 11.35
CA GLU A 158 -6.72 -19.16 10.95
C GLU A 158 -6.02 -18.55 9.73
N PHE A 159 -4.70 -18.69 9.63
CA PHE A 159 -3.97 -18.29 8.42
C PHE A 159 -4.44 -19.07 7.20
N ASP A 160 -4.61 -20.39 7.28
CA ASP A 160 -5.07 -21.19 6.14
C ASP A 160 -6.49 -20.78 5.69
N LEU A 161 -7.35 -20.44 6.66
CA LEU A 161 -8.70 -19.92 6.38
C LEU A 161 -8.66 -18.53 5.74
N ALA A 162 -7.86 -17.62 6.28
CA ALA A 162 -7.66 -16.28 5.72
C ALA A 162 -7.00 -16.36 4.33
N ASP A 163 -6.06 -17.28 4.13
CA ASP A 163 -5.37 -17.52 2.86
C ASP A 163 -6.34 -17.98 1.78
N LYS A 164 -7.25 -18.89 2.11
CA LYS A 164 -8.27 -19.32 1.18
C LYS A 164 -9.16 -18.14 0.74
N ALA A 165 -9.56 -17.28 1.67
CA ALA A 165 -10.47 -16.17 1.37
C ALA A 165 -9.79 -15.01 0.63
N ARG A 166 -8.56 -14.64 1.01
CA ARG A 166 -7.83 -13.56 0.33
C ARG A 166 -7.48 -13.90 -1.12
N ARG A 167 -7.41 -15.18 -1.49
CA ARG A 167 -7.16 -15.57 -2.90
C ARG A 167 -8.24 -15.11 -3.87
N ASP A 168 -9.39 -14.73 -3.35
CA ASP A 168 -10.47 -14.11 -4.13
C ASP A 168 -10.39 -12.58 -4.15
N ASP A 169 -9.40 -11.95 -3.51
CA ASP A 169 -9.14 -10.52 -3.58
C ASP A 169 -8.83 -10.09 -5.02
N ARG A 170 -9.44 -8.98 -5.45
CA ARG A 170 -9.24 -8.41 -6.78
C ARG A 170 -8.90 -6.94 -6.69
N CYS A 171 -7.88 -6.56 -7.44
CA CYS A 171 -7.66 -5.18 -7.86
C CYS A 171 -7.41 -5.28 -9.36
N ALA A 172 -8.18 -4.57 -10.19
CA ALA A 172 -8.04 -4.67 -11.64
C ALA A 172 -8.64 -3.44 -12.32
N PRO A 173 -8.17 -3.05 -13.52
CA PRO A 173 -8.80 -1.98 -14.30
C PRO A 173 -10.30 -2.18 -14.40
N VAL A 174 -11.05 -1.09 -14.26
CA VAL A 174 -12.46 -1.09 -14.65
C VAL A 174 -12.47 -1.10 -16.18
N GLY A 175 -13.09 -2.12 -16.78
CA GLY A 175 -13.15 -2.29 -18.23
C GLY A 175 -13.81 -1.13 -18.96
#